data_AF-A0A3M2ACF4-F1
#
_entry.id   AF-A0A3M2ACF4-F1
#
_cell.length_a   1.000
_cell.length_b   1.000
_cell.length_c   1.000
_cell.angle_alpha   90.00
_cell.angle_beta   90.00
_cell.angle_gamma   90.00
#
_symmetry.space_group_name_H-M   'P 1'
#
loop_
_entity.id
_entity.type
_entity.pdbx_description
1 polymer ?
#
loop_
_entity_poly.entity_id
_entity_poly.type
_entity_poly.pdbx_seq_one_letter_code
_entity_poly.pdbx_strand_id
1 'polypeptide(L)'
;AEAGAAAAAGLGGAAGGLKGAAEGEPAIGARINLNTAPRPVLEGMFESGFPDELVGEILDYRNEVDEEALAEEESEEYDPELAEFEKALYGERQEEPKLYFHSLEDLTKLPSFERMDPVRQQEFRDLVEVRSDVFSIYLVARVPPADWIQERRYQEPPGAVLRLRAVFWRRRTDQGPRFIPIQPWREVPYTRWRVPDFPEDLPPFEPPEYF
;
A
#
# COMPACT_ATOMS: atom_id res chain seq x y z
N ALA A 1 52.85 6.52 -29.62
CA ALA A 1 52.03 7.35 -28.74
C ALA A 1 50.60 7.28 -29.25
N GLU A 2 49.72 6.69 -28.43
CA GLU A 2 48.35 7.11 -28.08
C GLU A 2 47.46 7.76 -29.16
N ALA A 3 46.15 7.53 -29.25
CA ALA A 3 45.14 6.78 -28.50
C ALA A 3 43.91 6.78 -29.47
N GLY A 4 42.96 5.86 -29.45
CA GLY A 4 42.21 5.38 -28.31
C GLY A 4 40.73 5.38 -28.71
N ALA A 5 40.22 4.20 -29.03
CA ALA A 5 38.80 3.92 -29.17
C ALA A 5 38.02 4.45 -27.96
N ALA A 6 37.07 5.36 -28.18
CA ALA A 6 36.06 5.70 -27.18
C ALA A 6 34.95 4.67 -27.27
N ALA A 7 35.02 3.74 -26.32
CA ALA A 7 34.15 2.61 -26.14
C ALA A 7 32.71 3.03 -25.80
N ALA A 8 31.79 2.24 -26.34
CA ALA A 8 30.43 2.08 -25.85
C ALA A 8 30.44 1.74 -24.35
N ALA A 9 30.02 2.68 -23.52
CA ALA A 9 29.72 2.46 -22.11
C ALA A 9 28.36 3.12 -21.83
N GLY A 10 27.32 2.31 -21.65
CA GLY A 10 25.99 2.85 -21.35
C GLY A 10 24.82 1.89 -21.25
N LEU A 11 25.02 0.59 -20.98
CA LEU A 11 23.91 -0.34 -20.67
C LEU A 11 24.33 -1.43 -19.66
N GLY A 12 25.13 -1.07 -18.65
CA GLY A 12 25.58 -1.99 -17.60
C GLY A 12 25.10 -1.55 -16.23
N GLY A 13 23.81 -1.71 -15.92
CA GLY A 13 23.27 -1.19 -14.66
C GLY A 13 21.86 -1.66 -14.28
N ALA A 14 21.51 -2.93 -14.51
CA ALA A 14 20.27 -3.50 -13.98
C ALA A 14 20.39 -4.99 -13.59
N ALA A 15 21.61 -5.48 -13.33
CA ALA A 15 21.87 -6.89 -13.00
C ALA A 15 22.19 -7.12 -11.51
N GLY A 16 21.94 -6.15 -10.63
CA GLY A 16 22.30 -6.23 -9.20
C GLY A 16 21.22 -6.81 -8.28
N GLY A 17 19.96 -6.90 -8.73
CA GLY A 17 18.81 -7.16 -7.83
C GLY A 17 18.54 -8.63 -7.48
N LEU A 18 19.14 -9.58 -8.20
CA LEU A 18 18.84 -11.02 -8.02
C LEU A 18 19.84 -11.76 -7.13
N LYS A 19 21.01 -11.16 -6.84
CA LYS A 19 22.04 -11.80 -6.03
C LYS A 19 21.66 -11.70 -4.55
N GLY A 20 21.26 -12.83 -3.96
CA GLY A 20 20.74 -12.92 -2.59
C GLY A 20 19.22 -12.98 -2.48
N ALA A 21 18.49 -13.11 -3.60
CA ALA A 21 17.03 -13.27 -3.57
C ALA A 21 16.54 -14.50 -2.78
N ALA A 22 17.44 -15.46 -2.49
CA ALA A 22 17.18 -16.63 -1.65
C ALA A 22 17.62 -16.46 -0.17
N GLU A 23 18.42 -15.44 0.17
CA GLU A 23 18.93 -15.21 1.52
C GLU A 23 17.99 -14.25 2.28
N GLY A 24 17.35 -14.73 3.34
CA GLY A 24 16.47 -13.95 4.22
C GLY A 24 15.34 -14.78 4.82
N GLU A 25 14.57 -14.19 5.73
CA GLU A 25 13.38 -14.80 6.33
C GLU A 25 12.32 -15.18 5.27
N PRO A 26 11.49 -16.21 5.51
CA PRO A 26 10.42 -16.61 4.60
C PRO A 26 9.50 -15.45 4.25
N ALA A 27 8.96 -15.47 3.02
CA ALA A 27 8.19 -14.37 2.47
C ALA A 27 6.88 -14.13 3.24
N ILE A 28 6.77 -12.96 3.88
CA ILE A 28 5.54 -12.42 4.49
C ILE A 28 4.49 -12.01 3.41
N GLY A 29 4.91 -11.88 2.15
CA GLY A 29 4.07 -11.37 1.04
C GLY A 29 3.14 -12.38 0.35
N ALA A 30 2.95 -13.59 0.87
CA ALA A 30 1.98 -14.56 0.31
C ALA A 30 0.58 -14.41 0.93
N ARG A 31 0.48 -13.77 2.09
CA ARG A 31 -0.76 -13.63 2.87
C ARG A 31 -1.43 -12.28 2.60
N ILE A 32 -2.74 -12.24 2.85
CA ILE A 32 -3.57 -11.06 2.63
C ILE A 32 -3.44 -10.13 3.83
N ASN A 33 -3.00 -8.89 3.60
CA ASN A 33 -2.85 -7.90 4.66
C ASN A 33 -4.22 -7.31 5.07
N LEU A 34 -4.72 -7.66 6.25
CA LEU A 34 -6.00 -7.21 6.80
C LEU A 34 -6.15 -5.69 6.86
N ASN A 35 -5.06 -4.97 7.10
CA ASN A 35 -5.08 -3.50 7.22
C ASN A 35 -5.29 -2.80 5.87
N THR A 36 -5.08 -3.50 4.75
CA THR A 36 -5.11 -2.89 3.40
C THR A 36 -5.96 -3.65 2.39
N ALA A 37 -6.43 -4.84 2.74
CA ALA A 37 -7.24 -5.68 1.86
C ALA A 37 -8.60 -5.02 1.60
N PRO A 38 -9.02 -4.82 0.34
CA PRO A 38 -10.36 -4.31 0.06
C PRO A 38 -11.40 -5.40 0.38
N ARG A 39 -12.63 -4.97 0.73
CA ARG A 39 -13.79 -5.84 1.00
C ARG A 39 -13.89 -7.09 0.09
N PRO A 40 -13.77 -6.99 -1.24
CA PRO A 40 -13.98 -8.12 -2.16
C PRO A 40 -12.84 -9.13 -2.11
N VAL A 41 -11.64 -8.68 -1.74
CA VAL A 41 -10.52 -9.60 -1.49
C VAL A 41 -10.80 -10.40 -0.22
N LEU A 42 -11.39 -9.79 0.81
CA LEU A 42 -11.79 -10.47 2.05
C LEU A 42 -12.96 -11.43 1.84
N GLU A 43 -14.00 -11.00 1.11
CA GLU A 43 -15.16 -11.83 0.76
C GLU A 43 -14.75 -13.02 -0.14
N GLY A 44 -13.76 -12.81 -1.02
CA GLY A 44 -13.23 -13.83 -1.93
C GLY A 44 -12.24 -14.82 -1.32
N MET A 45 -11.94 -14.76 -0.02
CA MET A 45 -10.91 -15.63 0.60
C MET A 45 -11.33 -17.10 0.73
N PHE A 46 -12.63 -17.41 0.73
CA PHE A 46 -13.15 -18.76 0.94
C PHE A 46 -14.13 -19.18 -0.14
N GLU A 47 -13.95 -20.40 -0.67
CA GLU A 47 -14.84 -20.98 -1.68
C GLU A 47 -16.29 -21.15 -1.18
N SER A 48 -16.49 -21.32 0.13
CA SER A 48 -17.80 -21.52 0.76
C SER A 48 -18.49 -20.22 1.21
N GLY A 49 -17.93 -19.05 0.88
CA GLY A 49 -18.36 -17.77 1.42
C GLY A 49 -17.87 -17.57 2.86
N PHE A 50 -17.24 -16.43 3.11
CA PHE A 50 -16.88 -16.01 4.46
C PHE A 50 -18.13 -15.41 5.15
N PRO A 51 -18.26 -15.44 6.48
CA PRO A 51 -19.36 -14.74 7.14
C PRO A 51 -19.27 -13.24 6.83
N ASP A 52 -20.27 -12.69 6.15
CA ASP A 52 -20.33 -11.26 5.81
C ASP A 52 -20.20 -10.38 7.07
N GLU A 53 -20.71 -10.87 8.20
CA GLU A 53 -20.56 -10.26 9.53
C GLU A 53 -19.08 -10.03 9.89
N LEU A 54 -18.21 -11.01 9.67
CA LEU A 54 -16.79 -10.89 10.00
C LEU A 54 -16.06 -9.96 9.04
N VAL A 55 -16.42 -9.94 7.75
CA VAL A 55 -15.86 -8.95 6.81
C VAL A 55 -16.25 -7.54 7.25
N GLY A 56 -17.52 -7.32 7.63
CA GLY A 56 -17.99 -6.07 8.21
C GLY A 56 -17.16 -5.66 9.42
N GLU A 57 -17.06 -6.54 10.42
CA GLU A 57 -16.30 -6.29 11.64
C GLU A 57 -14.82 -5.96 11.38
N ILE A 58 -14.15 -6.63 10.43
CA ILE A 58 -12.76 -6.32 10.07
C ILE A 58 -12.65 -4.91 9.49
N LEU A 59 -13.57 -4.54 8.60
CA LEU A 59 -13.58 -3.24 7.95
C LEU A 59 -13.94 -2.13 8.93
N ASP A 60 -14.90 -2.37 9.81
CA ASP A 60 -15.31 -1.42 10.84
C ASP A 60 -14.17 -1.21 11.83
N TYR A 61 -13.59 -2.29 12.37
CA TYR A 61 -12.48 -2.22 13.34
C TYR A 61 -11.31 -1.37 12.83
N ARG A 62 -10.88 -1.53 11.57
CA ARG A 62 -9.73 -0.78 11.02
C ARG A 62 -10.06 0.65 10.56
N ASN A 63 -11.34 1.03 10.55
CA ASN A 63 -11.81 2.35 10.14
C ASN A 63 -12.37 3.16 11.31
N GLU A 64 -12.53 2.53 12.47
CA GLU A 64 -12.82 3.19 13.75
C GLU A 64 -11.68 4.12 14.15
N VAL A 65 -12.04 5.19 14.87
CA VAL A 65 -11.06 6.16 15.38
C VAL A 65 -10.25 5.52 16.49
N ASP A 66 -8.93 5.67 16.40
CA ASP A 66 -8.03 5.32 17.49
C ASP A 66 -7.98 6.49 18.48
N GLU A 67 -8.79 6.41 19.54
CA GLU A 67 -8.89 7.45 20.56
C GLU A 67 -7.56 7.68 21.31
N GLU A 68 -6.73 6.63 21.45
CA GLU A 68 -5.42 6.73 22.09
C GLU A 68 -4.46 7.51 21.20
N ALA A 69 -4.37 7.13 19.92
CA ALA A 69 -3.55 7.86 18.94
C ALA A 69 -4.02 9.30 18.72
N LEU A 70 -5.35 9.54 18.74
CA LEU A 70 -5.91 10.89 18.62
C LEU A 70 -5.50 11.77 19.81
N ALA A 71 -5.58 11.23 21.04
CA ALA A 71 -5.15 11.95 22.23
C ALA A 71 -3.64 12.23 22.24
N GLU A 72 -2.83 11.30 21.72
CA GLU A 72 -1.39 11.52 21.51
C GLU A 72 -1.14 12.66 20.52
N GLU A 73 -1.76 12.64 19.33
CA GLU A 73 -1.63 13.71 18.32
C GLU A 73 -2.08 15.08 18.84
N GLU A 74 -3.18 15.14 19.61
CA GLU A 74 -3.65 16.39 20.23
C GLU A 74 -2.68 16.95 21.28
N SER A 75 -1.86 16.08 21.87
CA SER A 75 -0.86 16.45 22.87
C SER A 75 0.49 16.85 22.27
N GLU A 76 0.75 16.53 21.00
CA GLU A 76 1.97 16.89 20.30
C GLU A 76 2.03 18.39 19.95
N GLU A 77 3.22 18.97 20.03
CA GLU A 77 3.43 20.37 19.67
C GLU A 77 3.28 20.55 18.16
N TYR A 78 2.43 21.49 17.74
CA TYR A 78 2.20 21.77 16.32
C TYR A 78 3.48 22.21 15.60
N ASP A 79 3.96 21.38 14.67
CA ASP A 79 5.05 21.70 13.76
C ASP A 79 4.51 22.27 12.43
N PRO A 80 4.68 23.57 12.17
CA PRO A 80 4.19 24.20 10.93
C PRO A 80 4.91 23.68 9.67
N GLU A 81 6.17 23.24 9.76
CA GLU A 81 6.93 22.73 8.62
C GLU A 81 6.45 21.32 8.24
N LEU A 82 6.18 20.48 9.24
CA LEU A 82 5.57 19.17 9.05
C LEU A 82 4.16 19.30 8.46
N ALA A 83 3.33 20.19 9.00
CA ALA A 83 1.98 20.42 8.50
C ALA A 83 1.96 20.91 7.03
N GLU A 84 2.89 21.78 6.62
CA GLU A 84 3.02 22.20 5.23
C GLU A 84 3.45 21.05 4.31
N PHE A 85 4.38 20.20 4.79
CA PHE A 85 4.83 19.01 4.07
C PHE A 85 3.71 17.99 3.87
N GLU A 86 2.95 17.67 4.90
CA GLU A 86 1.83 16.73 4.83
C GLU A 86 0.73 17.23 3.90
N LYS A 87 0.39 18.51 3.99
CA LYS A 87 -0.57 19.16 3.09
C LYS A 87 -0.12 19.07 1.63
N ALA A 88 1.17 19.23 1.37
CA ALA A 88 1.72 19.09 0.03
C ALA A 88 1.69 17.64 -0.49
N LEU A 89 1.93 16.66 0.38
CA LEU A 89 2.02 15.25 0.01
C LEU A 89 0.65 14.58 -0.14
N TYR A 90 -0.27 14.88 0.76
CA TYR A 90 -1.58 14.21 0.88
C TYR A 90 -2.77 15.11 0.53
N GLY A 91 -2.54 16.41 0.34
CA GLY A 91 -3.61 17.38 0.09
C GLY A 91 -4.25 17.85 1.39
N GLU A 92 -5.38 17.27 1.78
CA GLU A 92 -6.02 17.55 3.06
C GLU A 92 -5.55 16.52 4.10
N ARG A 93 -5.36 16.97 5.35
CA ARG A 93 -4.99 16.08 6.47
C ARG A 93 -6.14 15.10 6.70
N GLN A 94 -5.82 13.82 6.82
CA GLN A 94 -6.78 12.84 7.33
C GLN A 94 -7.00 13.19 8.80
N GLU A 95 -8.21 13.64 9.15
CA GLU A 95 -8.46 14.35 10.42
C GLU A 95 -8.33 13.47 11.67
N GLU A 96 -8.44 12.15 11.54
CA GLU A 96 -8.47 11.23 12.68
C GLU A 96 -7.61 9.99 12.41
N PRO A 97 -6.70 9.61 13.34
CA PRO A 97 -6.01 8.34 13.25
C PRO A 97 -7.02 7.21 13.38
N LYS A 98 -6.87 6.19 12.53
CA LYS A 98 -7.73 5.01 12.52
C LYS A 98 -7.03 3.83 13.17
N LEU A 99 -7.82 2.97 13.81
CA LEU A 99 -7.36 1.71 14.36
C LEU A 99 -6.79 0.80 13.26
N TYR A 100 -5.90 -0.11 13.65
CA TYR A 100 -5.40 -1.15 12.76
C TYR A 100 -5.00 -2.39 13.56
N PHE A 101 -4.91 -3.53 12.88
CA PHE A 101 -4.43 -4.77 13.49
C PHE A 101 -2.90 -4.69 13.64
N HIS A 102 -2.39 -4.71 14.87
CA HIS A 102 -0.95 -4.76 15.15
C HIS A 102 -0.40 -6.18 15.06
N SER A 103 -1.25 -7.15 15.38
CA SER A 103 -0.97 -8.58 15.41
C SER A 103 -2.19 -9.39 14.98
N LEU A 104 -1.99 -10.67 14.68
CA LEU A 104 -3.12 -11.59 14.43
C LEU A 104 -3.90 -11.95 15.71
N GLU A 105 -3.38 -11.59 16.89
CA GLU A 105 -4.10 -11.75 18.15
C GLU A 105 -5.25 -10.76 18.24
N ASP A 106 -5.13 -9.59 17.61
CA ASP A 106 -6.19 -8.57 17.57
C ASP A 106 -7.49 -9.07 16.91
N LEU A 107 -7.44 -10.16 16.13
CA LEU A 107 -8.64 -10.82 15.61
C LEU A 107 -9.59 -11.31 16.70
N THR A 108 -9.10 -11.59 17.92
CA THR A 108 -9.98 -11.98 19.03
C THR A 108 -10.84 -10.85 19.55
N LYS A 109 -10.58 -9.60 19.13
CA LYS A 109 -11.44 -8.45 19.43
C LYS A 109 -12.73 -8.47 18.60
N LEU A 110 -12.77 -9.27 17.53
CA LEU A 110 -13.91 -9.39 16.62
C LEU A 110 -14.88 -10.49 17.11
N PRO A 111 -16.11 -10.15 17.52
CA PRO A 111 -17.07 -11.13 18.04
C PRO A 111 -17.37 -12.27 17.08
N SER A 112 -17.44 -12.00 15.77
CA SER A 112 -17.70 -13.04 14.78
C SER A 112 -16.53 -13.98 14.62
N PHE A 113 -15.29 -13.50 14.76
CA PHE A 113 -14.11 -14.36 14.72
C PHE A 113 -14.02 -15.26 15.95
N GLU A 114 -14.28 -14.72 17.14
CA GLU A 114 -14.24 -15.49 18.38
C GLU A 114 -15.28 -16.63 18.41
N ARG A 115 -16.46 -16.40 17.80
CA ARG A 115 -17.53 -17.40 17.68
C ARG A 115 -17.25 -18.51 16.65
N MET A 116 -16.27 -18.33 15.76
CA MET A 116 -15.92 -19.34 14.76
C MET A 116 -15.33 -20.59 15.41
N ASP A 117 -15.50 -21.73 14.76
CA ASP A 117 -14.82 -22.94 15.19
C ASP A 117 -13.29 -22.78 15.09
N PRO A 118 -12.51 -23.40 16.01
CA PRO A 118 -11.06 -23.24 16.03
C PRO A 118 -10.35 -23.66 14.73
N VAL A 119 -10.93 -24.59 13.97
CA VAL A 119 -10.33 -25.05 12.70
C VAL A 119 -10.42 -23.93 11.67
N ARG A 120 -11.60 -23.32 11.49
CA ARG A 120 -11.78 -22.17 10.61
C ARG A 120 -11.02 -20.93 11.04
N GLN A 121 -10.89 -20.69 12.35
CA GLN A 121 -10.03 -19.61 12.83
C GLN A 121 -8.56 -19.81 12.41
N GLN A 122 -8.07 -21.05 12.47
CA GLN A 122 -6.71 -21.36 12.04
C GLN A 122 -6.55 -21.22 10.52
N GLU A 123 -7.49 -21.75 9.74
CA GLU A 123 -7.52 -21.58 8.28
C GLU A 123 -7.48 -20.10 7.89
N PHE A 124 -8.23 -19.26 8.59
CA PHE A 124 -8.19 -17.80 8.38
C PHE A 124 -6.81 -17.22 8.69
N ARG A 125 -6.26 -17.50 9.88
CA ARG A 125 -4.93 -17.02 10.30
C ARG A 125 -3.81 -17.44 9.34
N ASP A 126 -3.96 -18.58 8.67
CA ASP A 126 -2.97 -19.05 7.70
C ASP A 126 -2.97 -18.24 6.40
N LEU A 127 -4.10 -17.63 6.05
CA LEU A 127 -4.30 -16.84 4.83
C LEU A 127 -4.00 -15.34 5.00
N VAL A 128 -4.06 -14.83 6.23
CA VAL A 128 -4.00 -13.38 6.51
C VAL A 128 -2.75 -12.97 7.28
N GLU A 129 -2.39 -11.71 7.15
CA GLU A 129 -1.32 -11.07 7.90
C GLU A 129 -1.68 -9.61 8.18
N VAL A 130 -0.92 -8.94 9.03
CA VAL A 130 -1.13 -7.52 9.39
C VAL A 130 -0.08 -6.60 8.78
N ARG A 131 0.93 -7.19 8.14
CA ARG A 131 2.05 -6.50 7.49
C ARG A 131 2.21 -7.02 6.07
N SER A 132 2.74 -6.17 5.20
CA SER A 132 3.14 -6.56 3.86
C SER A 132 4.60 -6.20 3.63
N ASP A 133 5.31 -7.10 2.97
CA ASP A 133 6.64 -6.83 2.41
C ASP A 133 6.59 -6.58 0.90
N VAL A 134 5.42 -6.69 0.28
CA VAL A 134 5.20 -6.39 -1.14
C VAL A 134 4.43 -5.08 -1.25
N PHE A 135 4.99 -4.11 -1.94
CA PHE A 135 4.40 -2.79 -2.09
C PHE A 135 4.61 -2.23 -3.49
N SER A 136 3.70 -1.35 -3.90
CA SER A 136 3.82 -0.59 -5.14
C SER A 136 4.43 0.77 -4.85
N ILE A 137 5.48 1.14 -5.58
CA ILE A 137 6.01 2.52 -5.55
C ILE A 137 5.42 3.25 -6.76
N TYR A 138 4.83 4.41 -6.50
CA TYR A 138 4.40 5.35 -7.54
C TYR A 138 5.39 6.51 -7.58
N LEU A 139 5.90 6.79 -8.78
CA LEU A 139 6.70 7.98 -9.05
C LEU A 139 5.88 8.92 -9.93
N VAL A 140 5.65 10.14 -9.44
CA VAL A 140 5.02 11.21 -10.21
C VAL A 140 6.11 12.24 -10.48
N ALA A 141 6.55 12.33 -11.73
CA ALA A 141 7.60 13.22 -12.15
C ALA A 141 7.07 14.24 -13.16
N ARG A 142 7.48 15.48 -13.01
CA ARG A 142 7.19 16.56 -13.95
C ARG A 142 8.50 17.20 -14.36
N VAL A 143 8.66 17.46 -15.65
CA VAL A 143 9.79 18.24 -16.15
C VAL A 143 9.33 19.70 -16.19
N PRO A 144 9.95 20.59 -15.39
CA PRO A 144 9.56 21.99 -15.38
C PRO A 144 9.88 22.66 -16.73
N PRO A 145 9.03 23.59 -17.21
CA PRO A 145 9.38 24.49 -18.30
C PRO A 145 10.68 25.25 -17.99
N ALA A 146 11.43 25.65 -19.03
CA ALA A 146 12.74 26.30 -18.86
C ALA A 146 12.68 27.64 -18.11
N ASP A 147 11.53 28.33 -18.16
CA ASP A 147 11.24 29.60 -17.51
C ASP A 147 10.50 29.44 -16.17
N TRP A 148 10.24 28.21 -15.74
CA TRP A 148 9.53 27.97 -14.48
C TRP A 148 10.45 28.20 -13.28
N ILE A 149 9.99 29.06 -12.38
CA ILE A 149 10.66 29.37 -11.11
C ILE A 149 9.78 28.84 -9.98
N GLN A 150 10.37 28.04 -9.11
CA GLN A 150 9.71 27.55 -7.92
C GLN A 150 9.62 28.68 -6.87
N GLU A 151 8.42 29.18 -6.60
CA GLU A 151 8.15 30.22 -5.59
C GLU A 151 7.87 29.63 -4.20
N ARG A 152 7.40 28.38 -4.13
CA ARG A 152 7.14 27.66 -2.88
C ARG A 152 7.78 26.27 -2.89
N ARG A 153 8.24 25.80 -1.74
CA ARG A 153 8.94 24.51 -1.56
C ARG A 153 8.19 23.30 -2.13
N TYR A 154 6.86 23.34 -2.16
CA TYR A 154 6.01 22.27 -2.69
C TYR A 154 5.20 22.66 -3.93
N GLN A 155 5.54 23.78 -4.58
CA GLN A 155 4.90 24.15 -5.84
C GLN A 155 5.32 23.19 -6.94
N GLU A 156 4.34 22.48 -7.52
CA GLU A 156 4.60 21.62 -8.67
C GLU A 156 4.65 22.43 -9.98
N PRO A 157 5.56 22.10 -10.92
CA PRO A 157 5.57 22.75 -12.21
C PRO A 157 4.34 22.38 -13.06
N PRO A 158 3.85 23.31 -13.90
CA PRO A 158 2.81 23.00 -14.87
C PRO A 158 3.36 22.08 -15.97
N GLY A 159 2.49 21.31 -16.61
CA GLY A 159 2.83 20.52 -17.80
C GLY A 159 2.55 19.03 -17.68
N ALA A 160 3.17 18.27 -18.60
CA ALA A 160 2.99 16.83 -18.69
C ALA A 160 3.53 16.13 -17.44
N VAL A 161 2.80 15.11 -16.99
CA VAL A 161 3.13 14.34 -15.80
C VAL A 161 3.50 12.92 -16.22
N LEU A 162 4.77 12.57 -16.03
CA LEU A 162 5.23 11.19 -16.13
C LEU A 162 4.85 10.47 -14.85
N ARG A 163 4.07 9.40 -14.98
CA ARG A 163 3.65 8.57 -13.86
C ARG A 163 4.20 7.17 -14.06
N LEU A 164 5.02 6.71 -13.12
CA LEU A 164 5.57 5.37 -13.14
C LEU A 164 5.07 4.58 -11.94
N ARG A 165 4.91 3.27 -12.13
CA ARG A 165 4.67 2.32 -11.04
C ARG A 165 5.65 1.18 -11.15
N ALA A 166 6.22 0.78 -10.02
CA ALA A 166 6.95 -0.47 -9.86
C ALA A 166 6.39 -1.23 -8.65
N VAL A 167 6.60 -2.54 -8.63
CA VAL A 167 6.23 -3.41 -7.50
C VAL A 167 7.51 -4.04 -6.97
N PHE A 168 7.75 -3.83 -5.68
CA PHE A 168 8.93 -4.32 -5.00
C PHE A 168 8.54 -5.27 -3.88
N TRP A 169 9.40 -6.25 -3.66
CA TRP A 169 9.40 -7.09 -2.48
C TRP A 169 10.59 -6.71 -1.60
N ARG A 170 10.31 -6.28 -0.37
CA ARG A 170 11.33 -6.03 0.65
C ARG A 170 11.67 -7.35 1.35
N ARG A 171 12.95 -7.70 1.37
CA ARG A 171 13.48 -8.77 2.21
C ARG A 171 14.39 -8.19 3.27
N ARG A 172 14.27 -8.68 4.50
CA ARG A 172 15.25 -8.43 5.56
C ARG A 172 16.42 -9.40 5.37
N THR A 173 17.62 -8.85 5.32
CA THR A 173 18.87 -9.62 5.25
C THR A 173 19.84 -9.13 6.32
N ASP A 174 20.88 -9.90 6.60
CA ASP A 174 21.92 -9.56 7.58
C ASP A 174 22.67 -8.25 7.23
N GLN A 175 22.58 -7.81 5.97
CA GLN A 175 23.19 -6.59 5.44
C GLN A 175 22.19 -5.42 5.37
N GLY A 176 20.99 -5.57 5.93
CA GLY A 176 19.90 -4.59 5.87
C GLY A 176 18.78 -4.97 4.89
N PRO A 177 17.78 -4.08 4.70
CA PRO A 177 16.66 -4.33 3.81
C PRO A 177 17.13 -4.35 2.35
N ARG A 178 16.70 -5.37 1.60
CA ARG A 178 16.90 -5.47 0.15
C ARG A 178 15.57 -5.38 -0.56
N PHE A 179 15.53 -4.63 -1.66
CA PHE A 179 14.34 -4.50 -2.51
C PHE A 179 14.53 -5.30 -3.79
N ILE A 180 13.70 -6.31 -3.97
CA ILE A 180 13.67 -7.16 -5.15
C ILE A 180 12.54 -6.65 -6.05
N PRO A 181 12.83 -6.18 -7.28
CA PRO A 181 11.77 -5.77 -8.18
C PRO A 181 10.99 -7.01 -8.65
N ILE A 182 9.70 -7.10 -8.29
CA ILE A 182 8.77 -8.08 -8.85
C ILE A 182 8.29 -7.59 -10.21
N GLN A 183 7.93 -6.31 -10.27
CA GLN A 183 7.51 -5.64 -11.48
C GLN A 183 8.36 -4.38 -11.66
N PRO A 184 9.15 -4.28 -12.75
CA PRO A 184 9.95 -3.09 -13.00
C PRO A 184 9.07 -1.86 -13.26
N TRP A 185 9.70 -0.69 -13.28
CA TRP A 185 9.05 0.56 -13.60
C TRP A 185 8.32 0.47 -14.94
N ARG A 186 7.02 0.74 -14.90
CA ARG A 186 6.20 0.92 -16.09
C ARG A 186 5.49 2.25 -16.00
N GLU A 187 5.30 2.87 -17.15
CA GLU A 187 4.43 4.04 -17.25
C GLU A 187 2.99 3.64 -16.93
N VAL A 188 2.33 4.44 -16.09
CA VAL A 188 0.91 4.28 -15.76
C VAL A 188 0.22 5.57 -16.17
N PRO A 189 -0.41 5.61 -17.35
CA PRO A 189 -0.92 6.86 -17.92
C PRO A 189 -2.03 7.52 -17.09
N TYR A 190 -2.60 6.81 -16.12
CA TYR A 190 -3.67 7.30 -15.25
C TYR A 190 -3.28 7.08 -13.78
N THR A 191 -3.33 8.14 -12.96
CA THR A 191 -3.51 7.97 -11.51
C THR A 191 -4.81 7.21 -11.31
N ARG A 192 -4.85 6.26 -10.37
CA ARG A 192 -6.08 5.57 -10.00
C ARG A 192 -7.11 6.56 -9.42
N TRP A 193 -7.81 7.29 -10.29
CA TRP A 193 -9.07 7.96 -9.99
C TRP A 193 -10.27 7.13 -10.46
N ARG A 194 -10.00 5.95 -11.02
CA ARG A 194 -10.92 4.81 -10.88
C ARG A 194 -10.28 3.84 -9.91
N VAL A 195 -10.85 3.76 -8.72
CA VAL A 195 -10.94 2.47 -8.03
C VAL A 195 -11.43 1.48 -9.10
N PRO A 196 -10.65 0.45 -9.47
CA PRO A 196 -11.21 -0.64 -10.24
C PRO A 196 -12.31 -1.25 -9.36
N ASP A 197 -13.55 -1.01 -9.75
CA ASP A 197 -14.74 -1.81 -9.44
C ASP A 197 -15.23 -1.91 -7.99
N PHE A 198 -14.81 -1.05 -7.05
CA PHE A 198 -15.46 -0.99 -5.73
C PHE A 198 -15.69 0.44 -5.24
N PRO A 199 -16.83 1.05 -5.62
CA PRO A 199 -17.37 2.18 -4.88
C PRO A 199 -17.71 1.71 -3.46
N GLU A 200 -17.30 2.48 -2.45
CA GLU A 200 -17.55 2.17 -1.04
C GLU A 200 -19.05 2.17 -0.67
N ASP A 201 -19.91 2.73 -1.54
CA ASP A 201 -21.37 2.85 -1.37
C ASP A 201 -22.14 2.46 -2.65
N LEU A 202 -22.23 1.18 -3.00
CA LEU A 202 -23.31 0.70 -3.87
C LEU A 202 -24.26 -0.21 -3.10
N PRO A 203 -25.58 -0.06 -3.29
CA PRO A 203 -26.53 -1.06 -2.79
C PRO A 203 -26.19 -2.44 -3.38
N PRO A 204 -26.61 -3.54 -2.72
CA PRO A 204 -26.41 -4.89 -3.21
C PRO A 204 -26.78 -5.02 -4.68
N PHE A 205 -25.98 -5.76 -5.45
CA PHE A 205 -26.23 -5.99 -6.87
C PHE A 205 -27.62 -6.63 -7.07
N GLU A 206 -28.52 -5.89 -7.73
CA GLU A 206 -29.80 -6.42 -8.21
C GLU A 206 -29.65 -6.85 -9.68
N PRO A 207 -29.86 -8.14 -10.01
CA PRO A 207 -29.80 -8.60 -11.39
C PRO A 207 -30.93 -7.96 -12.22
N PRO A 208 -30.68 -7.52 -13.47
CA PRO A 208 -31.72 -6.93 -14.30
C PRO A 208 -32.79 -7.98 -14.63
N GLU A 209 -34.05 -7.66 -14.31
CA GLU A 209 -35.20 -8.41 -14.81
C GLU A 209 -35.36 -8.10 -16.31
N TYR A 210 -35.06 -9.11 -17.13
CA TYR A 210 -35.35 -9.03 -18.56
C TYR A 210 -36.87 -9.23 -18.76
N PHE A 211 -37.57 -8.16 -19.14
CA PHE A 211 -38.94 -8.21 -19.66
C PHE A 211 -38.95 -8.41 -21.19
#